data_AF-A0A970QHF6-F1
#
_entry.id   AF-A0A970QHF6-F1
#
_cell.length_a   1.000
_cell.length_b   1.000
_cell.length_c   1.000
_cell.angle_alpha   90.00
_cell.angle_beta   90.00
_cell.angle_gamma   90.00
#
_symmetry.space_group_name_H-M   'P 1'
#
loop_
_entity.id
_entity.type
_entity.pdbx_description
1 polymer ?
#
loop_
_entity_poly.entity_id
_entity_poly.type
_entity_poly.pdbx_seq_one_letter_code
_entity_poly.pdbx_strand_id
1 'polypeptide(L)'
;MEPIRPKPQAWLALAKRVPLLALLGDDALAAWLDQPGVQVRRYAPGELIHLADEPCRGIEAIVSGQVTIEHSDEHGRFEVITEVGDGDLLGGQVVFSRQPVYPMTLIAASETVLIALERSLLVRLLQENELFLMAFLRLMSDNASRLSDKIRQTLRRSIRENLIGLIAREIRRQGTTSIRLPLSKKALADRWGVQRTSISRELQKMRREHLLTVAGSRLTWLGPDVSAGQQPAIPPAARPQTRAGSASPE
;
A
#
# COMPACT_ATOMS: atom_id res chain seq x y z
N MET A 1 21.70 22.50 11.70
CA MET A 1 22.44 23.07 10.56
C MET A 1 21.67 24.31 10.08
N GLU A 2 22.32 25.47 9.98
CA GLU A 2 21.65 26.73 9.64
C GLU A 2 21.15 26.70 8.18
N PRO A 3 19.89 27.08 7.89
CA PRO A 3 19.34 26.98 6.54
C PRO A 3 20.07 27.94 5.60
N ILE A 4 20.70 27.39 4.57
CA ILE A 4 21.35 28.18 3.52
C ILE A 4 20.25 28.79 2.66
N ARG A 5 20.13 30.12 2.65
CA ARG A 5 19.30 30.80 1.64
C ARG A 5 19.95 30.59 0.27
N PRO A 6 19.28 29.91 -0.66
CA PRO A 6 19.87 29.63 -1.97
C PRO A 6 20.16 30.93 -2.71
N LYS A 7 21.32 31.04 -3.37
CA LYS A 7 21.44 31.92 -4.53
C LYS A 7 20.58 31.30 -5.64
N PRO A 8 19.51 31.92 -6.13
CA PRO A 8 18.50 31.26 -6.97
C PRO A 8 19.07 30.57 -8.22
N GLN A 9 20.08 31.17 -8.85
CA GLN A 9 20.72 30.64 -10.07
C GLN A 9 21.49 29.33 -9.85
N ALA A 10 22.03 29.10 -8.65
CA ALA A 10 22.84 27.90 -8.37
C ALA A 10 21.99 26.63 -8.23
N TRP A 11 20.71 26.78 -7.88
CA TRP A 11 19.81 25.67 -7.58
C TRP A 11 18.76 25.43 -8.66
N LEU A 12 18.61 26.36 -9.59
CA LEU A 12 17.66 26.27 -10.69
C LEU A 12 17.82 24.96 -11.49
N ALA A 13 19.05 24.57 -11.82
CA ALA A 13 19.32 23.34 -12.57
C ALA A 13 18.90 22.08 -11.81
N LEU A 14 19.10 22.05 -10.48
CA LEU A 14 18.71 20.93 -9.63
C LEU A 14 17.21 20.90 -9.38
N ALA A 15 16.57 22.05 -9.16
CA ALA A 15 15.13 22.17 -8.98
C ALA A 15 14.36 21.63 -10.19
N LYS A 16 14.84 21.85 -11.42
CA LYS A 16 14.26 21.31 -12.65
C LYS A 16 14.28 19.79 -12.75
N ARG A 17 15.10 19.09 -11.95
CA ARG A 17 15.08 17.62 -11.90
C ARG A 17 13.79 17.09 -11.26
N VAL A 18 13.10 17.91 -10.49
CA VAL A 18 11.79 17.60 -9.92
C VAL A 18 10.72 17.98 -10.95
N PRO A 19 9.99 17.01 -11.54
CA PRO A 19 9.05 17.29 -12.61
C PRO A 19 7.99 18.33 -12.24
N LEU A 20 7.55 18.33 -10.98
CA LEU A 20 6.58 19.30 -10.48
C LEU A 20 7.11 20.74 -10.50
N LEU A 21 8.38 20.96 -10.12
CA LEU A 21 9.00 22.28 -10.08
C LEU A 21 9.36 22.79 -11.48
N ALA A 22 9.72 21.89 -12.39
CA ALA A 22 10.03 22.23 -13.78
C ALA A 22 8.86 22.90 -14.52
N LEU A 23 7.60 22.70 -14.06
CA LEU A 23 6.40 23.28 -14.65
C LEU A 23 6.28 24.80 -14.48
N LEU A 24 7.01 25.40 -13.53
CA LEU A 24 6.93 26.84 -13.32
C LEU A 24 7.61 27.63 -14.44
N GLY A 25 8.52 27.00 -15.21
CA GLY A 25 9.39 27.69 -16.15
C GLY A 25 10.54 28.41 -15.43
N ASP A 26 11.60 28.75 -16.17
CA ASP A 26 12.88 29.17 -15.60
C ASP A 26 12.78 30.44 -14.75
N ASP A 27 12.16 31.48 -15.28
CA ASP A 27 12.07 32.79 -14.61
C ASP A 27 11.20 32.71 -13.35
N ALA A 28 10.04 32.04 -13.44
CA ALA A 28 9.14 31.90 -12.29
C ALA A 28 9.72 30.95 -11.24
N LEU A 29 10.43 29.89 -11.64
CA LEU A 29 11.11 28.99 -10.71
C LEU A 29 12.26 29.73 -9.99
N ALA A 30 13.03 30.55 -10.69
CA ALA A 30 14.08 31.36 -10.07
C ALA A 30 13.51 32.38 -9.08
N ALA A 31 12.43 33.09 -9.45
CA ALA A 31 11.74 34.03 -8.56
C ALA A 31 11.09 33.33 -7.35
N TRP A 32 10.61 32.10 -7.55
CA TRP A 32 10.05 31.27 -6.49
C TRP A 32 11.13 30.76 -5.53
N LEU A 33 12.30 30.35 -6.02
CA LEU A 33 13.44 29.90 -5.20
C LEU A 33 13.98 31.02 -4.27
N ASP A 34 13.75 32.29 -4.61
CA ASP A 34 14.16 33.45 -3.81
C ASP A 34 13.14 33.82 -2.71
N GLN A 35 11.97 33.18 -2.68
CA GLN A 35 10.95 33.46 -1.68
C GLN A 35 11.41 33.04 -0.27
N PRO A 36 11.13 33.84 0.78
CA PRO A 36 11.58 33.54 2.15
C PRO A 36 11.14 32.17 2.71
N GLY A 37 10.03 31.63 2.21
CA GLY A 37 9.49 30.31 2.59
C GLY A 37 10.14 29.14 1.85
N VAL A 38 11.19 29.37 1.08
CA VAL A 38 11.98 28.34 0.39
C VAL A 38 13.36 28.21 1.02
N GLN A 39 13.77 26.98 1.33
CA GLN A 39 15.07 26.69 1.93
C GLN A 39 15.74 25.51 1.24
N VAL A 40 17.06 25.57 1.08
CA VAL A 40 17.84 24.41 0.65
C VAL A 40 18.47 23.77 1.87
N ARG A 41 18.26 22.46 2.02
CA ARG A 41 18.85 21.65 3.10
C ARG A 41 19.72 20.56 2.50
N ARG A 42 20.85 20.31 3.14
CA ARG A 42 21.80 19.26 2.74
C ARG A 42 21.95 18.30 3.90
N TYR A 43 22.07 17.03 3.60
CA TYR A 43 22.22 15.96 4.58
C TYR A 43 23.31 15.00 4.11
N ALA A 44 24.20 14.62 5.02
CA ALA A 44 25.16 13.54 4.83
C ALA A 44 24.46 12.18 4.99
N PRO A 45 25.05 11.08 4.44
CA PRO A 45 24.51 9.74 4.65
C PRO A 45 24.38 9.42 6.15
N GLY A 46 23.23 8.87 6.55
CA GLY A 46 22.87 8.55 7.93
C GLY A 46 22.30 9.71 8.74
N GLU A 47 22.25 10.94 8.20
CA GLU A 47 21.65 12.06 8.94
C GLU A 47 20.12 11.98 8.97
N LEU A 48 19.59 12.28 10.16
CA LEU A 48 18.16 12.38 10.42
C LEU A 48 17.58 13.61 9.72
N ILE A 49 16.56 13.40 8.90
CA ILE A 49 15.84 14.47 8.19
C ILE A 49 14.62 14.90 9.01
N HIS A 50 13.76 13.95 9.37
CA HIS A 50 12.59 14.15 10.24
C HIS A 50 12.35 12.92 11.12
N LEU A 51 11.82 13.13 12.31
CA LEU A 51 11.33 12.05 13.18
C LEU A 51 9.87 11.70 12.90
N ALA A 52 9.50 10.47 13.22
CA ALA A 52 8.10 10.11 13.35
C ALA A 52 7.39 11.06 14.34
N ASP A 53 6.16 11.45 14.00
CA ASP A 53 5.29 12.41 14.68
C ASP A 53 5.80 13.86 14.73
N GLU A 54 6.91 14.17 14.05
CA GLU A 54 7.38 15.54 13.91
C GLU A 54 6.39 16.38 13.06
N PRO A 55 6.09 17.64 13.45
CA PRO A 55 5.20 18.50 12.67
C PRO A 55 5.68 18.75 11.24
N CYS A 56 4.85 18.40 10.27
CA CYS A 56 5.06 18.70 8.86
C CYS A 56 4.59 20.12 8.54
N ARG A 57 5.54 21.03 8.29
CA ARG A 57 5.27 22.46 8.04
C ARG A 57 5.20 22.84 6.56
N GLY A 58 5.42 21.88 5.68
CA GLY A 58 5.62 22.13 4.26
C GLY A 58 5.90 20.85 3.48
N ILE A 59 6.31 21.00 2.24
CA ILE A 59 6.81 19.88 1.42
C ILE A 59 8.31 20.05 1.18
N GLU A 60 9.01 18.95 0.94
CA GLU A 60 10.44 19.00 0.64
C GLU A 60 10.72 18.14 -0.58
N ALA A 61 11.23 18.76 -1.65
CA ALA A 61 11.52 18.08 -2.90
C ALA A 61 12.96 17.55 -2.89
N ILE A 62 13.13 16.26 -3.16
CA ILE A 62 14.47 15.65 -3.27
C ILE A 62 15.03 16.01 -4.64
N VAL A 63 16.01 16.91 -4.68
CA VAL A 63 16.65 17.33 -5.94
C VAL A 63 17.94 16.55 -6.26
N SER A 64 18.47 15.86 -5.26
CA SER A 64 19.60 14.93 -5.36
C SER A 64 19.64 14.03 -4.12
N GLY A 65 19.86 12.74 -4.29
CA GLY A 65 20.11 11.79 -3.20
C GLY A 65 19.01 10.74 -3.03
N GLN A 66 19.05 10.06 -1.89
CA GLN A 66 18.11 9.00 -1.51
C GLN A 66 17.77 9.13 -0.03
N VAL A 67 16.53 8.86 0.32
CA VAL A 67 16.00 8.93 1.69
C VAL A 67 15.33 7.60 2.02
N THR A 68 15.72 6.99 3.14
CA THR A 68 15.02 5.83 3.71
C THR A 68 13.86 6.32 4.56
N ILE A 69 12.72 5.63 4.42
CA ILE A 69 11.55 5.80 5.28
C ILE A 69 11.54 4.61 6.25
N GLU A 70 11.70 4.89 7.53
CA GLU A 70 11.88 3.89 8.58
C GLU A 70 10.73 3.90 9.58
N HIS A 71 10.27 2.70 9.93
CA HIS A 71 9.36 2.48 11.02
C HIS A 71 10.14 1.94 12.22
N SER A 72 9.88 2.50 13.41
CA SER A 72 10.37 1.93 14.66
C SER A 72 9.24 1.16 15.34
N ASP A 73 9.52 -0.07 15.74
CA ASP A 73 8.58 -0.86 16.54
C ASP A 73 8.66 -0.48 18.03
N GLU A 74 7.73 -1.02 18.83
CA GLU A 74 7.65 -0.79 20.28
C GLU A 74 8.92 -1.24 21.05
N HIS A 75 9.81 -1.99 20.41
CA HIS A 75 11.06 -2.48 20.98
C HIS A 75 12.29 -1.68 20.49
N GLY A 76 12.07 -0.59 19.73
CA GLY A 76 13.12 0.26 19.19
C GLY A 76 13.88 -0.36 18.02
N ARG A 77 13.35 -1.40 17.37
CA ARG A 77 13.93 -1.93 16.13
C ARG A 77 13.44 -1.10 14.94
N PHE A 78 14.37 -0.69 14.10
CA PHE A 78 14.08 0.05 12.88
C PHE A 78 13.95 -0.92 11.70
N GLU A 79 12.86 -0.77 10.94
CA GLU A 79 12.64 -1.46 9.68
C GLU A 79 12.52 -0.43 8.56
N VAL A 80 13.33 -0.60 7.51
CA VAL A 80 13.23 0.21 6.29
C VAL A 80 11.97 -0.23 5.53
N ILE A 81 11.01 0.68 5.41
CA ILE A 81 9.74 0.43 4.72
C ILE A 81 9.90 0.64 3.21
N THR A 82 10.59 1.70 2.83
CA THR A 82 10.87 2.02 1.43
C THR A 82 11.99 3.05 1.34
N GLU A 83 12.52 3.22 0.14
CA GLU A 83 13.40 4.33 -0.24
C GLU A 83 12.68 5.24 -1.24
N VAL A 84 13.01 6.52 -1.22
CA VAL A 84 12.55 7.56 -2.15
C VAL A 84 13.74 8.42 -2.55
N GLY A 85 13.69 9.05 -3.72
CA GLY A 85 14.87 9.71 -4.29
C GLY A 85 14.55 10.90 -5.17
N ASP A 86 15.50 11.23 -6.05
CA ASP A 86 15.40 12.34 -7.00
C ASP A 86 14.01 12.47 -7.65
N GLY A 87 13.38 13.63 -7.46
CA GLY A 87 12.06 13.94 -8.00
C GLY A 87 10.89 13.64 -7.06
N ASP A 88 11.09 12.88 -5.99
CA ASP A 88 10.06 12.60 -4.99
C ASP A 88 9.86 13.78 -4.01
N LEU A 89 8.67 13.82 -3.41
CA LEU A 89 8.30 14.82 -2.40
C LEU A 89 8.12 14.18 -1.03
N LEU A 90 8.85 14.70 -0.05
CA LEU A 90 8.61 14.46 1.37
C LEU A 90 7.50 15.40 1.87
N GLY A 91 6.68 14.93 2.80
CA GLY A 91 5.58 15.70 3.39
C GLY A 91 4.36 15.91 2.49
N GLY A 92 4.46 15.64 1.18
CA GLY A 92 3.37 15.89 0.22
C GLY A 92 2.04 15.23 0.55
N GLN A 93 2.06 14.02 1.12
CA GLN A 93 0.84 13.28 1.48
C GLN A 93 0.19 13.76 2.79
N VAL A 94 0.91 14.51 3.62
CA VAL A 94 0.47 14.88 4.98
C VAL A 94 0.34 16.39 5.19
N VAL A 95 0.96 17.22 4.35
CA VAL A 95 1.02 18.69 4.51
C VAL A 95 -0.36 19.36 4.66
N PHE A 96 -1.40 18.79 4.02
CA PHE A 96 -2.78 19.28 4.08
C PHE A 96 -3.72 18.44 4.95
N SER A 97 -3.21 17.47 5.71
CA SER A 97 -4.03 16.66 6.61
C SER A 97 -4.51 17.50 7.81
N ARG A 98 -5.50 16.97 8.56
CA ARG A 98 -5.98 17.60 9.81
C ARG A 98 -4.88 17.71 10.86
N GLN A 99 -3.96 16.76 10.89
CA GLN A 99 -2.81 16.71 11.79
C GLN A 99 -1.55 16.45 10.94
N PRO A 100 -0.92 17.51 10.42
CA PRO A 100 0.20 17.37 9.51
C PRO A 100 1.46 16.99 10.29
N VAL A 101 1.74 15.70 10.38
CA VAL A 101 2.95 15.13 11.00
C VAL A 101 3.58 14.10 10.07
N TYR A 102 4.89 13.88 10.18
CA TYR A 102 5.55 12.78 9.49
C TYR A 102 5.22 11.44 10.18
N PRO A 103 4.58 10.47 9.51
CA PRO A 103 4.15 9.23 10.18
C PRO A 103 5.30 8.25 10.45
N MET A 104 6.48 8.50 9.87
CA MET A 104 7.64 7.63 9.90
C MET A 104 8.90 8.48 9.92
N THR A 105 10.00 7.90 10.39
CA THR A 105 11.31 8.56 10.44
C THR A 105 11.92 8.60 9.04
N LEU A 106 12.54 9.72 8.70
CA LEU A 106 13.20 9.96 7.42
C LEU A 106 14.71 10.13 7.64
N ILE A 107 15.52 9.30 6.99
CA ILE A 107 16.99 9.33 7.11
C ILE A 107 17.61 9.45 5.72
N ALA A 108 18.63 10.28 5.57
CA ALA A 108 19.38 10.38 4.33
C ALA A 108 20.17 9.07 4.09
N ALA A 109 19.85 8.32 3.04
CA ALA A 109 20.56 7.10 2.67
C ALA A 109 21.86 7.39 1.89
N SER A 110 21.93 8.55 1.26
CA SER A 110 23.12 9.08 0.58
C SER A 110 23.24 10.60 0.81
N GLU A 111 24.27 11.24 0.26
CA GLU A 111 24.34 12.70 0.22
C GLU A 111 23.08 13.26 -0.44
N THR A 112 22.26 13.95 0.37
CA THR A 112 20.91 14.33 -0.01
C THR A 112 20.76 15.84 0.03
N VAL A 113 20.11 16.39 -0.99
CA VAL A 113 19.75 17.79 -1.09
C VAL A 113 18.26 17.92 -1.28
N LEU A 114 17.64 18.70 -0.41
CA LEU A 114 16.22 18.99 -0.39
C LEU A 114 15.96 20.47 -0.68
N ILE A 115 14.91 20.76 -1.43
CA ILE A 115 14.30 22.09 -1.49
C ILE A 115 13.02 22.04 -0.68
N ALA A 116 13.05 22.64 0.51
CA ALA A 116 11.93 22.75 1.41
C ALA A 116 11.07 23.97 1.07
N LEU A 117 9.76 23.79 1.08
CA LEU A 117 8.73 24.77 0.76
C LEU A 117 7.71 24.82 1.89
N GLU A 118 7.55 25.97 2.52
CA GLU A 118 6.51 26.18 3.52
C GLU A 118 5.09 26.02 2.94
N ARG A 119 4.18 25.49 3.76
CA ARG A 119 2.78 25.23 3.38
C ARG A 119 2.07 26.47 2.85
N SER A 120 2.32 27.65 3.43
CA SER A 120 1.69 28.91 3.01
C SER A 120 2.04 29.26 1.55
N LEU A 121 3.31 29.11 1.18
CA LEU A 121 3.79 29.36 -0.17
C LEU A 121 3.34 28.26 -1.15
N LEU A 122 3.25 27.01 -0.70
CA LEU A 122 2.63 25.95 -1.50
C LEU A 122 1.18 26.28 -1.84
N VAL A 123 0.37 26.73 -0.87
CA VAL A 123 -1.02 27.11 -1.12
C VAL A 123 -1.10 28.23 -2.15
N ARG A 124 -0.26 29.27 -2.02
CA ARG A 124 -0.21 30.35 -3.01
C ARG A 124 0.12 29.84 -4.40
N LEU A 125 1.13 28.97 -4.53
CA LEU A 125 1.54 28.42 -5.81
C LEU A 125 0.42 27.58 -6.47
N LEU A 126 -0.30 26.80 -5.65
CA LEU A 126 -1.48 26.04 -6.09
C LEU A 126 -2.65 26.94 -6.53
N GLN A 127 -2.77 28.15 -5.98
CA GLN A 127 -3.80 29.12 -6.37
C GLN A 127 -3.42 29.94 -7.60
N GLU A 128 -2.13 30.27 -7.75
CA GLU A 128 -1.61 31.16 -8.78
C GLU A 128 -1.25 30.41 -10.09
N ASN A 129 -0.99 29.09 -10.04
CA ASN A 129 -0.57 28.29 -11.20
C ASN A 129 -1.41 27.01 -11.37
N GLU A 130 -2.35 27.02 -12.32
CA GLU A 130 -3.25 25.89 -12.61
C GLU A 130 -2.51 24.63 -13.06
N LEU A 131 -1.45 24.77 -13.86
CA LEU A 131 -0.65 23.62 -14.32
C LEU A 131 0.05 22.93 -13.14
N PHE A 132 0.61 23.72 -12.24
CA PHE A 132 1.23 23.22 -11.02
C PHE A 132 0.21 22.54 -10.10
N LEU A 133 -0.97 23.15 -9.92
CA LEU A 133 -2.09 22.58 -9.17
C LEU A 133 -2.50 21.21 -9.71
N MET A 134 -2.78 21.12 -11.01
CA MET A 134 -3.21 19.88 -11.65
C MET A 134 -2.13 18.79 -11.55
N ALA A 135 -0.86 19.17 -11.70
CA ALA A 135 0.26 18.24 -11.54
C ALA A 135 0.43 17.77 -10.09
N PHE A 136 0.27 18.65 -9.10
CA PHE A 136 0.31 18.29 -7.69
C PHE A 136 -0.84 17.34 -7.32
N LEU A 137 -2.07 17.64 -7.75
CA LEU A 137 -3.24 16.78 -7.53
C LEU A 137 -3.08 15.41 -8.20
N ARG A 138 -2.53 15.39 -9.42
CA ARG A 138 -2.21 14.14 -10.12
C ARG A 138 -1.17 13.33 -9.34
N LEU A 139 -0.09 13.95 -8.88
CA LEU A 139 0.94 13.28 -8.08
C LEU A 139 0.34 12.64 -6.82
N MET A 140 -0.54 13.36 -6.11
CA MET A 140 -1.23 12.82 -4.93
C MET A 140 -2.17 11.67 -5.28
N SER A 141 -2.91 11.78 -6.38
CA SER A 141 -3.83 10.74 -6.86
C SER A 141 -3.08 9.46 -7.29
N ASP A 142 -1.97 9.63 -8.00
CA ASP A 142 -1.10 8.53 -8.43
C ASP A 142 -0.45 7.84 -7.21
N ASN A 143 -0.07 8.60 -6.19
CA ASN A 143 0.46 8.04 -4.94
C ASN A 143 -0.60 7.26 -4.15
N ALA A 144 -1.83 7.79 -4.03
CA ALA A 144 -2.94 7.10 -3.39
C ALA A 144 -3.33 5.80 -4.13
N SER A 145 -3.29 5.83 -5.46
CA SER A 145 -3.55 4.67 -6.31
C SER A 145 -2.45 3.60 -6.14
N ARG A 146 -1.17 4.01 -6.16
CA ARG A 146 -0.04 3.12 -5.90
C ARG A 146 -0.11 2.49 -4.51
N LEU A 147 -0.49 3.24 -3.49
CA LEU A 147 -0.71 2.70 -2.15
C LEU A 147 -1.85 1.69 -2.12
N SER A 148 -2.97 1.99 -2.78
CA SER A 148 -4.11 1.07 -2.90
C SER A 148 -3.72 -0.22 -3.61
N ASP A 149 -2.88 -0.15 -4.63
CA ASP A 149 -2.37 -1.34 -5.33
C ASP A 149 -1.39 -2.14 -4.48
N LYS A 150 -0.49 -1.49 -3.72
CA LYS A 150 0.35 -2.16 -2.71
C LYS A 150 -0.51 -2.85 -1.66
N ILE A 151 -1.53 -2.18 -1.14
CA ILE A 151 -2.51 -2.76 -0.22
C ILE A 151 -3.19 -3.96 -0.87
N ARG A 152 -3.68 -3.86 -2.11
CA ARG A 152 -4.31 -4.99 -2.83
C ARG A 152 -3.36 -6.16 -3.05
N GLN A 153 -2.09 -5.89 -3.33
CA GLN A 153 -1.06 -6.93 -3.47
C GLN A 153 -0.81 -7.64 -2.13
N THR A 154 -0.72 -6.89 -1.03
CA THR A 154 -0.61 -7.41 0.33
C THR A 154 -1.88 -8.15 0.77
N LEU A 155 -3.05 -7.65 0.40
CA LEU A 155 -4.39 -8.22 0.67
C LEU A 155 -4.80 -9.32 -0.30
N ARG A 156 -3.98 -9.68 -1.31
CA ARG A 156 -4.24 -10.90 -2.10
C ARG A 156 -4.37 -12.03 -1.08
N ARG A 157 -5.60 -12.55 -0.92
CA ARG A 157 -6.00 -13.43 0.18
C ARG A 157 -4.86 -14.36 0.55
N SER A 158 -4.36 -14.22 1.77
CA SER A 158 -3.38 -15.14 2.31
C SER A 158 -3.88 -16.57 2.12
N ILE A 159 -2.96 -17.53 2.05
CA ILE A 159 -3.33 -18.95 1.97
C ILE A 159 -4.32 -19.31 3.09
N ARG A 160 -4.18 -18.68 4.26
CA ARG A 160 -5.09 -18.79 5.40
C ARG A 160 -6.51 -18.31 5.08
N GLU A 161 -6.69 -17.10 4.55
CA GLU A 161 -8.01 -16.58 4.21
C GLU A 161 -8.69 -17.36 3.09
N ASN A 162 -7.90 -17.81 2.10
CA ASN A 162 -8.38 -18.70 1.06
C ASN A 162 -8.83 -20.07 1.61
N LEU A 163 -8.08 -20.62 2.58
CA LEU A 163 -8.46 -21.84 3.28
C LEU A 163 -9.71 -21.63 4.14
N ILE A 164 -9.79 -20.55 4.93
CA ILE A 164 -10.96 -20.24 5.76
C ILE A 164 -12.20 -20.05 4.89
N GLY A 165 -12.11 -19.31 3.78
CA GLY A 165 -13.22 -19.13 2.85
C GLY A 165 -13.66 -20.44 2.20
N LEU A 166 -12.72 -21.32 1.83
CA LEU A 166 -13.02 -22.66 1.33
C LEU A 166 -13.71 -23.52 2.40
N ILE A 167 -13.17 -23.55 3.62
CA ILE A 167 -13.70 -24.33 4.75
C ILE A 167 -15.11 -23.85 5.10
N ALA A 168 -15.32 -22.55 5.25
CA ALA A 168 -16.63 -21.95 5.54
C ALA A 168 -17.68 -22.34 4.49
N ARG A 169 -17.31 -22.29 3.19
CA ARG A 169 -18.18 -22.72 2.10
C ARG A 169 -18.52 -24.20 2.20
N GLU A 170 -17.55 -25.06 2.48
CA GLU A 170 -17.80 -26.50 2.61
C GLU A 170 -18.59 -26.85 3.87
N ILE A 171 -18.40 -26.13 4.98
CA ILE A 171 -19.21 -26.30 6.20
C ILE A 171 -20.67 -25.98 5.91
N ARG A 172 -20.94 -24.86 5.24
CA ARG A 172 -22.30 -24.50 4.81
C ARG A 172 -22.90 -25.53 3.86
N ARG A 173 -22.10 -26.03 2.92
CA ARG A 173 -22.54 -27.01 1.91
C ARG A 173 -22.80 -28.40 2.50
N GLN A 174 -21.98 -28.82 3.46
CA GLN A 174 -22.04 -30.17 4.06
C GLN A 174 -22.87 -30.19 5.35
N GLY A 175 -23.24 -29.03 5.90
CA GLY A 175 -24.01 -28.89 7.14
C GLY A 175 -23.26 -29.33 8.39
N THR A 176 -21.93 -29.42 8.34
CA THR A 176 -21.10 -29.93 9.44
C THR A 176 -19.74 -29.22 9.47
N THR A 177 -19.19 -29.04 10.67
CA THR A 177 -17.83 -28.52 10.87
C THR A 177 -16.74 -29.54 10.52
N SER A 178 -17.10 -30.83 10.38
CA SER A 178 -16.20 -31.88 9.89
C SER A 178 -16.41 -32.12 8.40
N ILE A 179 -15.60 -31.46 7.57
CA ILE A 179 -15.77 -31.43 6.12
C ILE A 179 -14.78 -32.35 5.41
N ARG A 180 -15.19 -32.82 4.23
CA ARG A 180 -14.27 -33.37 3.23
C ARG A 180 -13.89 -32.26 2.25
N LEU A 181 -12.58 -31.98 2.11
CA LEU A 181 -12.11 -31.01 1.14
C LEU A 181 -12.29 -31.56 -0.30
N PRO A 182 -12.93 -30.81 -1.21
CA PRO A 182 -13.22 -31.27 -2.57
C PRO A 182 -12.00 -31.25 -3.50
N LEU A 183 -10.93 -30.55 -3.11
CA LEU A 183 -9.73 -30.35 -3.93
C LEU A 183 -8.49 -30.85 -3.21
N SER A 184 -7.58 -31.46 -3.96
CA SER A 184 -6.27 -31.84 -3.45
C SER A 184 -5.43 -30.59 -3.15
N LYS A 185 -4.43 -30.71 -2.26
CA LYS A 185 -3.48 -29.62 -1.99
C LYS A 185 -2.78 -29.12 -3.25
N LYS A 186 -2.58 -29.98 -4.26
CA LYS A 186 -2.01 -29.60 -5.56
C LYS A 186 -2.99 -28.74 -6.35
N ALA A 187 -4.25 -29.16 -6.48
CA ALA A 187 -5.26 -28.39 -7.18
C ALA A 187 -5.55 -27.02 -6.51
N LEU A 188 -5.44 -26.94 -5.18
CA LEU A 188 -5.52 -25.67 -4.46
C LEU A 188 -4.31 -24.76 -4.75
N ALA A 189 -3.12 -25.36 -4.87
CA ALA A 189 -1.88 -24.65 -5.19
C ALA A 189 -1.97 -24.02 -6.58
N ASP A 190 -2.39 -24.81 -7.57
CA ASP A 190 -2.59 -24.37 -8.95
C ASP A 190 -3.65 -23.26 -9.04
N ARG A 191 -4.77 -23.40 -8.29
CA ARG A 191 -5.86 -22.42 -8.27
C ARG A 191 -5.47 -21.09 -7.64
N TRP A 192 -4.65 -21.11 -6.59
CA TRP A 192 -4.28 -19.90 -5.84
C TRP A 192 -2.94 -19.31 -6.30
N GLY A 193 -2.29 -19.92 -7.29
CA GLY A 193 -0.99 -19.47 -7.80
C GLY A 193 0.13 -19.55 -6.75
N VAL A 194 0.09 -20.57 -5.89
CA VAL A 194 1.07 -20.76 -4.81
C VAL A 194 1.72 -22.14 -4.88
N GLN A 195 2.83 -22.35 -4.17
CA GLN A 195 3.45 -23.67 -4.04
C GLN A 195 2.62 -24.60 -3.15
N ARG A 196 2.51 -25.89 -3.52
CA ARG A 196 1.84 -26.94 -2.69
C ARG A 196 2.39 -26.99 -1.26
N THR A 197 3.69 -26.77 -1.10
CA THR A 197 4.37 -26.74 0.21
C THR A 197 3.87 -25.60 1.08
N SER A 198 3.55 -24.44 0.51
CA SER A 198 2.98 -23.29 1.24
C SER A 198 1.59 -23.60 1.82
N ILE A 199 0.73 -24.30 1.07
CA ILE A 199 -0.58 -24.76 1.57
C ILE A 199 -0.40 -25.77 2.72
N SER A 200 0.56 -26.69 2.59
CA SER A 200 0.80 -27.68 3.64
C SER A 200 1.36 -27.04 4.91
N ARG A 201 2.25 -26.05 4.79
CA ARG A 201 2.77 -25.28 5.92
C ARG A 201 1.67 -24.51 6.63
N GLU A 202 0.77 -23.87 5.88
CA GLU A 202 -0.32 -23.10 6.47
C GLU A 202 -1.33 -23.99 7.21
N LEU A 203 -1.74 -25.13 6.63
CA LEU A 203 -2.58 -26.11 7.31
C LEU A 203 -1.95 -26.65 8.61
N GLN A 204 -0.63 -26.89 8.60
CA GLN A 204 0.08 -27.32 9.81
C GLN A 204 0.15 -26.22 10.86
N LYS A 205 0.31 -24.96 10.44
CA LYS A 205 0.27 -23.79 11.32
C LYS A 205 -1.11 -23.64 11.98
N MET A 206 -2.19 -23.68 11.18
CA MET A 206 -3.57 -23.64 11.70
C MET A 206 -3.90 -24.80 12.65
N ARG A 207 -3.31 -25.99 12.43
CA ARG A 207 -3.43 -27.13 13.36
C ARG A 207 -2.70 -26.88 14.68
N ARG A 208 -1.50 -26.28 14.65
CA ARG A 208 -0.76 -25.88 15.87
C ARG A 208 -1.47 -24.79 16.66
N GLU A 209 -2.20 -23.92 15.96
CA GLU A 209 -3.07 -22.88 16.55
C GLU A 209 -4.44 -23.43 17.03
N HIS A 210 -4.66 -24.75 16.98
CA HIS A 210 -5.91 -25.40 17.37
C HIS A 210 -7.17 -24.92 16.62
N LEU A 211 -7.02 -24.30 15.44
CA LEU A 211 -8.14 -23.84 14.61
C LEU A 211 -8.79 -24.98 13.81
N LEU A 212 -8.05 -26.08 13.60
CA LEU A 212 -8.54 -27.26 12.88
C LEU A 212 -7.80 -28.52 13.31
N THR A 213 -8.43 -29.67 13.05
CA THR A 213 -7.79 -30.98 13.09
C THR A 213 -8.00 -31.73 11.77
N VAL A 214 -7.09 -32.65 11.45
CA VAL A 214 -7.14 -33.46 10.23
C VAL A 214 -7.03 -34.92 10.60
N ALA A 215 -8.05 -35.70 10.27
CA ALA A 215 -8.10 -37.16 10.46
C ALA A 215 -8.32 -37.82 9.10
N GLY A 216 -7.27 -38.42 8.55
CA GLY A 216 -7.30 -39.00 7.20
C GLY A 216 -7.67 -37.97 6.12
N SER A 217 -8.83 -38.13 5.49
CA SER A 217 -9.36 -37.25 4.44
C SER A 217 -10.34 -36.18 4.94
N ARG A 218 -10.63 -36.15 6.25
CA ARG A 218 -11.54 -35.17 6.86
C ARG A 218 -10.79 -34.10 7.62
N LEU A 219 -11.25 -32.87 7.47
CA LEU A 219 -10.80 -31.71 8.22
C LEU A 219 -11.96 -31.27 9.12
N THR A 220 -11.71 -31.16 10.41
CA THR A 220 -12.69 -30.62 11.37
C THR A 220 -12.26 -29.23 11.80
N TRP A 221 -13.13 -28.25 11.58
CA TRP A 221 -12.94 -26.87 12.01
C TRP A 221 -13.25 -26.74 13.51
N LEU A 222 -12.34 -26.10 14.24
CA LEU A 222 -12.42 -25.88 15.69
C LEU A 222 -12.35 -24.38 16.06
N GLY A 223 -12.07 -23.52 15.09
CA GLY A 223 -12.01 -22.07 15.30
C GLY A 223 -13.38 -21.40 15.47
N PRO A 224 -13.41 -20.05 15.53
CA PRO A 224 -14.64 -19.27 15.64
C PRO A 224 -15.66 -19.62 14.55
N ASP A 225 -16.95 -19.32 14.77
CA ASP A 225 -17.98 -19.63 13.79
C ASP A 225 -17.75 -18.86 12.48
N VAL A 226 -17.32 -19.61 11.46
CA VAL A 226 -17.08 -19.11 10.09
C VAL A 226 -18.31 -19.28 9.20
N SER A 227 -19.38 -19.89 9.70
CA SER A 227 -20.61 -20.17 8.95
C SER A 227 -21.57 -18.97 8.89
N ALA A 228 -21.46 -18.03 9.83
CA ALA A 228 -22.34 -16.85 9.96
C ALA A 228 -22.15 -15.78 8.87
N GLY A 229 -21.07 -15.82 8.10
CA GLY A 229 -20.79 -14.87 7.01
C GLY A 229 -21.24 -15.38 5.63
N GLN A 230 -22.32 -14.81 5.12
CA GLN A 230 -22.92 -15.00 3.77
C GLN A 230 -23.63 -16.35 3.55
N GLN A 231 -24.95 -16.34 3.73
CA GLN A 231 -25.88 -17.33 3.17
C GLN A 231 -25.69 -17.44 1.65
N PRO A 232 -25.46 -18.65 1.10
CA PRO A 232 -25.67 -18.87 -0.32
C PRO A 232 -27.19 -18.91 -0.58
N ALA A 233 -27.69 -18.02 -1.44
CA ALA A 233 -29.02 -18.21 -2.02
C ALA A 233 -29.00 -19.51 -2.85
N ILE A 234 -29.69 -20.55 -2.38
CA ILE A 234 -30.02 -21.72 -3.17
C ILE A 234 -31.55 -21.77 -3.26
N PRO A 235 -32.15 -21.59 -4.45
CA PRO A 235 -33.47 -22.13 -4.71
C PRO A 235 -33.37 -23.64 -4.98
N PRO A 236 -34.41 -24.41 -4.63
CA PRO A 236 -34.36 -25.87 -4.55
C PRO A 236 -34.29 -26.56 -5.92
N ALA A 237 -33.81 -27.80 -5.88
CA ALA A 237 -33.66 -28.71 -7.00
C ALA A 237 -34.96 -28.92 -7.80
N ALA A 238 -34.90 -28.73 -9.12
CA ALA A 238 -35.90 -29.27 -10.02
C ALA A 238 -35.69 -30.79 -10.14
N ARG A 239 -36.74 -31.55 -9.79
CA ARG A 239 -36.83 -33.00 -9.95
C ARG A 239 -36.78 -33.41 -11.44
N PRO A 240 -36.34 -34.65 -11.75
CA PRO A 240 -36.12 -35.10 -13.11
C PRO A 240 -37.45 -35.37 -13.82
N GLN A 241 -37.63 -34.82 -15.02
CA GLN A 241 -38.68 -35.29 -15.93
C GLN A 241 -38.15 -36.53 -16.67
N THR A 242 -38.53 -37.70 -16.16
CA THR A 242 -38.61 -38.93 -16.93
C THR A 242 -39.79 -38.82 -17.90
N ARG A 243 -39.54 -38.90 -19.21
CA ARG A 243 -40.43 -39.60 -20.16
C ARG A 243 -39.62 -40.09 -21.35
N ALA A 244 -39.41 -41.41 -21.36
CA ALA A 244 -39.06 -42.17 -22.54
C ALA A 244 -40.34 -42.59 -23.27
N GLY A 245 -40.28 -42.70 -24.60
CA GLY A 245 -40.97 -43.75 -25.36
C GLY A 245 -42.32 -43.44 -26.00
N SER A 246 -42.27 -43.07 -27.29
CA SER A 246 -42.96 -43.67 -28.45
C SER A 246 -44.46 -44.03 -28.39
N ALA A 247 -45.25 -43.44 -29.31
CA ALA A 247 -46.07 -44.15 -30.32
C ALA A 247 -46.79 -43.17 -31.27
N SER A 248 -46.49 -43.26 -32.57
CA SER A 248 -47.46 -43.09 -33.68
C SER A 248 -48.45 -44.28 -33.65
N PRO A 249 -49.61 -44.35 -34.37
CA PRO A 249 -49.97 -43.65 -35.61
C PRO A 249 -51.43 -43.13 -35.72
N GLU A 250 -51.68 -42.24 -36.68
CA GLU A 250 -52.72 -42.31 -37.73
C GLU A 250 -52.51 -41.16 -38.73
#